data_AF-A0AAW1S290-F1
#
_entry.id   AF-A0AAW1S290-F1
#
_cell.length_a   1.000
_cell.length_b   1.000
_cell.length_c   1.000
_cell.angle_alpha   90.00
_cell.angle_beta   90.00
_cell.angle_gamma   90.00
#
_symmetry.space_group_name_H-M   'P 1'
#
loop_
_entity.id
_entity.type
_entity.pdbx_description
1 polymer ?
#
loop_
_entity_poly.entity_id
_entity_poly.type
_entity_poly.pdbx_seq_one_letter_code
_entity_poly.pdbx_strand_id
1 'polypeptide(L)'
;MDTYGFPLSGLTEADQATRQRALARDRKVAKEWDPRALPTWQPDLSVPSTVPRKLKQLVRKGIPQELRPRLWLQFSGGLALRSHSPENHYQALLAAAPRLAKSSLLQLDSATAKTFPGLRLLATDSGREAVRRLARAYSQHTQKAALLGDSALLSLAAFLLAVVGVQREEDAFWTLVGLVETRLSSLALLQGESYSSLEAKVLETIAVKKCPRLASLLSLLDMPFQNLLRHWLPALFTQCLPAETAVRVWDVLLVEESPACFRIGVAMIKMNEPALVTSCRSGLVDRSLSWRVAHTFDADALFKMAFGTVLPLVGMDELAAARTDAQRIYEADLAARQARLGSLFRQPSFPPMELRKASSRSELRGRRPLAVLEPNVAQPGAQLGPVDEDNEIQRVDASPDRK
;
A
#
# COMPACT_ATOMS: atom_id res chain seq x y z
N MET A 1 -16.38 -4.25 13.25
CA MET A 1 -15.37 -3.20 12.99
C MET A 1 -14.34 -3.24 14.10
N ASP A 2 -13.09 -2.93 13.81
CA ASP A 2 -12.05 -2.76 14.82
C ASP A 2 -12.12 -1.39 15.50
N THR A 3 -11.13 -1.09 16.34
CA THR A 3 -11.01 0.18 17.09
C THR A 3 -10.86 1.42 16.19
N TYR A 4 -10.43 1.24 14.95
CA TYR A 4 -10.17 2.29 13.97
C TYR A 4 -11.26 2.39 12.89
N GLY A 5 -12.27 1.52 12.95
CA GLY A 5 -13.38 1.51 12.02
C GLY A 5 -13.15 0.72 10.74
N PHE A 6 -12.14 -0.17 10.70
CA PHE A 6 -11.95 -1.12 9.61
C PHE A 6 -12.83 -2.35 9.80
N PRO A 7 -13.30 -2.98 8.70
CA PRO A 7 -14.12 -4.17 8.75
C PRO A 7 -13.33 -5.37 9.30
N LEU A 8 -14.04 -6.17 10.09
CA LEU A 8 -13.55 -7.43 10.67
C LEU A 8 -14.28 -8.65 10.07
N SER A 9 -14.93 -8.46 8.92
CA SER A 9 -15.66 -9.51 8.22
C SER A 9 -14.70 -10.56 7.68
N GLY A 10 -15.04 -11.84 7.83
CA GLY A 10 -14.26 -12.96 7.29
C GLY A 10 -13.18 -13.54 8.21
N LEU A 11 -13.14 -13.12 9.48
CA LEU A 11 -12.20 -13.68 10.47
C LEU A 11 -12.63 -15.04 10.97
N THR A 12 -11.68 -15.97 11.09
CA THR A 12 -11.91 -17.24 11.76
C THR A 12 -11.98 -17.05 13.28
N GLU A 13 -12.55 -18.02 14.00
CA GLU A 13 -12.57 -18.00 15.47
C GLU A 13 -11.16 -17.92 16.08
N ALA A 14 -10.19 -18.59 15.46
CA ALA A 14 -8.79 -18.56 15.88
C ALA A 14 -8.17 -17.15 15.73
N ASP A 15 -8.52 -16.44 14.66
CA ASP A 15 -8.07 -15.06 14.45
C ASP A 15 -8.67 -14.13 15.49
N GLN A 16 -9.96 -14.29 15.78
CA GLN A 16 -10.65 -13.51 16.81
C GLN A 16 -10.04 -13.73 18.19
N ALA A 17 -9.75 -14.98 18.57
CA ALA A 17 -9.09 -15.31 19.83
C ALA A 17 -7.68 -14.72 19.92
N THR A 18 -6.92 -14.77 18.82
CA THR A 18 -5.56 -14.20 18.76
C THR A 18 -5.59 -12.68 18.89
N ARG A 19 -6.50 -12.02 18.17
CA ARG A 19 -6.74 -10.58 18.28
C ARG A 19 -7.13 -10.17 19.69
N GLN A 20 -8.07 -10.86 20.33
CA GLN A 20 -8.49 -10.55 21.70
C GLN A 20 -7.33 -10.66 22.70
N ARG A 21 -6.46 -11.68 22.54
CA ARG A 21 -5.24 -11.82 23.37
C ARG A 21 -4.23 -10.71 23.13
N ALA A 22 -4.07 -10.25 21.88
CA ALA A 22 -3.23 -9.08 21.56
C ALA A 22 -3.79 -7.82 22.23
N LEU A 23 -5.08 -7.52 22.05
CA LEU A 23 -5.73 -6.36 22.66
C LEU A 23 -5.66 -6.39 24.20
N ALA A 24 -5.78 -7.56 24.82
CA ALA A 24 -5.63 -7.71 26.26
C ALA A 24 -4.21 -7.38 26.77
N ARG A 25 -3.17 -7.68 25.98
CA ARG A 25 -1.79 -7.29 26.27
C ARG A 25 -1.60 -5.79 26.10
N ASP A 26 -2.13 -5.21 25.04
CA ASP A 26 -2.05 -3.77 24.77
C ASP A 26 -2.68 -2.95 25.90
N ARG A 27 -3.81 -3.40 26.45
CA ARG A 27 -4.43 -2.78 27.63
C ARG A 27 -3.56 -2.86 28.89
N LYS A 28 -2.75 -3.91 29.04
CA LYS A 28 -1.81 -4.01 30.16
C LYS A 28 -0.63 -3.06 29.97
N VAL A 29 -0.05 -3.04 28.76
CA VAL A 29 1.04 -2.12 28.40
C VAL A 29 0.60 -0.67 28.52
N ALA A 30 -0.66 -0.35 28.21
CA ALA A 30 -1.18 1.01 28.34
C ALA A 30 -1.04 1.59 29.75
N LYS A 31 -1.00 0.75 30.79
CA LYS A 31 -0.76 1.17 32.17
C LYS A 31 0.69 1.60 32.43
N GLU A 32 1.65 1.17 31.61
CA GLU A 32 3.04 1.63 31.67
C GLU A 32 3.21 3.07 31.15
N TRP A 33 2.21 3.59 30.41
CA TRP A 33 2.22 4.94 29.88
C TRP A 33 1.57 5.91 30.87
N ASP A 34 2.37 6.49 31.77
CA ASP A 34 1.91 7.52 32.69
C ASP A 34 1.63 8.84 31.93
N PRO A 35 0.39 9.36 31.91
CA PRO A 35 0.05 10.63 31.26
C PRO A 35 0.83 11.83 31.81
N ARG A 36 1.34 11.76 33.06
CA ARG A 36 2.12 12.83 33.70
C ARG A 36 3.60 12.77 33.36
N ALA A 37 4.09 11.62 32.90
CA ALA A 37 5.50 11.37 32.60
C ALA A 37 5.68 10.85 31.16
N LEU A 38 4.95 11.46 30.22
CA LEU A 38 5.08 11.12 28.80
C LEU A 38 6.47 11.50 28.26
N PRO A 39 7.03 10.73 27.31
CA PRO A 39 8.29 11.07 26.68
C PRO A 39 8.24 12.45 26.02
N THR A 40 9.18 13.32 26.37
CA THR A 40 9.35 14.66 25.77
C THR A 40 10.24 14.66 24.54
N TRP A 41 10.75 13.50 24.14
CA TRP A 41 11.63 13.35 22.99
C TRP A 41 10.96 13.86 21.70
N GLN A 42 11.71 14.65 20.94
CA GLN A 42 11.35 15.13 19.60
C GLN A 42 12.58 14.94 18.70
N PRO A 43 12.37 14.63 17.41
CA PRO A 43 13.48 14.56 16.47
C PRO A 43 14.07 15.96 16.27
N ASP A 44 15.39 16.04 16.27
CA ASP A 44 16.08 17.23 15.78
C ASP A 44 16.04 17.19 14.25
N LEU A 45 15.51 18.26 13.64
CA LEU A 45 15.39 18.34 12.18
C LEU A 45 16.76 18.59 11.50
N SER A 46 17.77 19.03 12.25
CA SER A 46 19.08 19.40 11.72
C SER A 46 20.11 18.27 11.76
N VAL A 47 19.92 17.25 12.62
CA VAL A 47 20.88 16.16 12.82
C VAL A 47 20.20 14.79 12.88
N PRO A 48 20.91 13.70 12.51
CA PRO A 48 20.41 12.35 12.71
C PRO A 48 19.98 12.12 14.15
N SER A 49 18.70 11.80 14.34
CA SER A 49 18.10 11.77 15.67
C SER A 49 18.58 10.57 16.49
N THR A 50 19.26 10.84 17.62
CA THR A 50 19.63 9.78 18.57
C THR A 50 18.45 9.49 19.49
N VAL A 51 17.83 8.34 19.28
CA VAL A 51 16.62 7.95 20.00
C VAL A 51 16.98 7.17 21.29
N PRO A 52 16.47 7.58 22.46
CA PRO A 52 16.72 6.88 23.71
C PRO A 52 16.28 5.40 23.67
N ARG A 53 17.12 4.50 24.18
CA ARG A 53 16.83 3.05 24.22
C ARG A 53 15.52 2.73 24.94
N LYS A 54 15.23 3.43 26.04
CA LYS A 54 13.99 3.27 26.82
C LYS A 54 12.76 3.63 25.97
N LEU A 55 12.85 4.67 25.14
CA LEU A 55 11.78 5.06 24.23
C LEU A 55 11.56 3.99 23.16
N LYS A 56 12.62 3.48 22.53
CA LYS A 56 12.49 2.37 21.56
C LYS A 56 11.78 1.16 22.17
N GLN A 57 12.16 0.77 23.39
CA GLN A 57 11.53 -0.35 24.09
C GLN A 57 10.05 -0.10 24.37
N LEU A 58 9.70 1.11 24.85
CA LEU A 58 8.33 1.49 25.16
C LEU A 58 7.45 1.51 23.91
N VAL A 59 7.96 2.07 22.82
CA VAL A 59 7.26 2.18 21.53
C VAL A 59 7.07 0.81 20.87
N ARG A 60 8.06 -0.08 20.95
CA ARG A 60 7.90 -1.48 20.51
C ARG A 60 6.81 -2.21 21.29
N LYS A 61 6.62 -1.93 22.58
CA LYS A 61 5.49 -2.47 23.36
C LYS A 61 4.13 -1.86 22.96
N GLY A 62 4.12 -0.74 22.24
CA GLY A 62 2.93 -0.11 21.69
C GLY A 62 2.51 1.16 22.42
N ILE A 63 2.08 2.16 21.64
CA ILE A 63 1.51 3.40 22.15
C ILE A 63 0.00 3.22 22.37
N PRO A 64 -0.58 3.66 23.51
CA PRO A 64 -2.01 3.65 23.73
C PRO A 64 -2.75 4.46 22.67
N GLN A 65 -3.94 4.02 22.27
CA GLN A 65 -4.71 4.63 21.19
C GLN A 65 -4.94 6.13 21.43
N GLU A 66 -5.23 6.53 22.66
CA GLU A 66 -5.54 7.90 23.05
C GLU A 66 -4.33 8.83 22.95
N LEU A 67 -3.12 8.28 23.06
CA LEU A 67 -1.87 9.04 23.04
C LEU A 67 -1.29 9.17 21.63
N ARG A 68 -1.68 8.31 20.69
CA ARG A 68 -1.17 8.31 19.31
C ARG A 68 -1.30 9.65 18.60
N PRO A 69 -2.44 10.36 18.61
CA PRO A 69 -2.56 11.63 17.88
C PRO A 69 -1.51 12.67 18.29
N ARG A 70 -1.25 12.77 19.60
CA ARG A 70 -0.27 13.71 20.15
C ARG A 70 1.16 13.22 19.95
N LEU A 71 1.44 11.97 20.28
CA LEU A 71 2.79 11.43 20.22
C LEU A 71 3.28 11.21 18.79
N TRP A 72 2.40 10.85 17.85
CA TRP A 72 2.78 10.72 16.45
C TRP A 72 3.18 12.05 15.83
N LEU A 73 2.42 13.13 16.10
CA LEU A 73 2.78 14.47 15.65
C LEU A 73 4.11 14.94 16.25
N GLN A 74 4.37 14.60 17.51
CA GLN A 74 5.61 14.93 18.20
C GLN A 74 6.79 14.13 17.64
N PHE A 75 6.67 12.80 17.52
CA PHE A 75 7.73 11.90 17.09
C PHE A 75 8.01 11.99 15.59
N SER A 76 7.05 12.39 14.77
CA SER A 76 7.27 12.66 13.35
C SER A 76 8.14 13.89 13.11
N GLY A 77 8.24 14.80 14.08
CA GLY A 77 8.81 16.15 13.89
C GLY A 77 7.80 17.15 13.32
N GLY A 78 6.55 16.73 13.11
CA GLY A 78 5.49 17.58 12.56
C GLY A 78 5.20 18.82 13.41
N LEU A 79 5.35 18.74 14.74
CA LEU A 79 5.19 19.89 15.63
C LEU A 79 6.25 20.98 15.36
N ALA A 80 7.50 20.57 15.14
CA ALA A 80 8.59 21.48 14.81
C ALA A 80 8.37 22.07 13.41
N LEU A 81 8.03 21.25 12.41
CA LEU A 81 7.74 21.70 11.04
C LEU A 81 6.60 22.72 10.98
N ARG A 82 5.53 22.48 11.76
CA ARG A 82 4.40 23.40 11.90
C ARG A 82 4.85 24.75 12.47
N SER A 83 5.66 24.72 13.52
CA SER A 83 6.15 25.94 14.19
C SER A 83 7.08 26.79 13.32
N HIS A 84 7.84 26.15 12.41
CA HIS A 84 8.71 26.85 11.46
C HIS A 84 7.96 27.34 10.20
N SER A 85 6.74 26.87 9.99
CA SER A 85 5.93 27.25 8.83
C SER A 85 5.09 28.49 9.13
N PRO A 86 4.70 29.26 8.10
CA PRO A 86 3.82 30.42 8.29
C PRO A 86 2.53 30.06 9.01
N GLU A 87 1.97 31.01 9.76
CA GLU A 87 0.64 30.84 10.35
C GLU A 87 -0.39 30.49 9.27
N ASN A 88 -1.30 29.57 9.58
CA ASN A 88 -2.33 29.08 8.67
C ASN A 88 -1.80 28.45 7.36
N HIS A 89 -0.57 27.91 7.36
CA HIS A 89 0.02 27.27 6.18
C HIS A 89 -0.90 26.22 5.54
N TYR A 90 -1.52 25.36 6.36
CA TYR A 90 -2.42 24.32 5.86
C TYR A 90 -3.64 24.89 5.12
N GLN A 91 -4.29 25.91 5.70
CA GLN A 91 -5.42 26.59 5.09
C GLN A 91 -4.99 27.35 3.81
N ALA A 92 -3.79 27.96 3.82
CA ALA A 92 -3.23 28.63 2.66
C ALA A 92 -2.97 27.66 1.50
N LEU A 93 -2.44 26.46 1.77
CA LEU A 93 -2.26 25.41 0.75
C LEU A 93 -3.59 25.00 0.12
N LEU A 94 -4.65 24.84 0.92
CA LEU A 94 -5.98 24.49 0.42
C LEU A 94 -6.59 25.61 -0.44
N ALA A 95 -6.38 26.87 -0.05
CA ALA A 95 -6.84 28.04 -0.79
C ALA A 95 -6.07 28.25 -2.10
N ALA A 96 -4.75 28.04 -2.09
CA ALA A 96 -3.87 28.17 -3.25
C ALA A 96 -4.03 26.99 -4.23
N ALA A 97 -4.55 25.86 -3.79
CA ALA A 97 -4.69 24.68 -4.62
C ALA A 97 -5.56 24.99 -5.87
N PRO A 98 -5.08 24.68 -7.08
CA PRO A 98 -5.81 24.99 -8.30
C PRO A 98 -7.14 24.25 -8.34
N ARG A 99 -8.16 24.87 -8.96
CA ARG A 99 -9.42 24.19 -9.24
C ARG A 99 -9.13 23.01 -10.17
N LEU A 100 -9.40 21.81 -9.69
CA LEU A 100 -9.18 20.59 -10.45
C LEU A 100 -10.19 20.50 -11.59
N ALA A 101 -9.74 20.02 -12.75
CA ALA A 101 -10.63 19.66 -13.83
C ALA A 101 -11.62 18.58 -13.38
N LYS A 102 -12.83 18.57 -13.96
CA LYS A 102 -13.88 17.60 -13.61
C LYS A 102 -13.39 16.15 -13.74
N SER A 103 -12.57 15.85 -14.75
CA SER A 103 -11.98 14.52 -14.95
C SER A 103 -11.05 14.11 -13.80
N SER A 104 -10.18 15.01 -13.35
CA SER A 104 -9.26 14.76 -12.22
C SER A 104 -10.01 14.59 -10.89
N LEU A 105 -11.09 15.34 -10.69
CA LEU A 105 -11.97 15.16 -9.53
C LEU A 105 -12.63 13.78 -9.53
N LEU A 106 -13.18 13.34 -10.67
CA LEU A 106 -13.78 12.01 -10.80
C LEU A 106 -12.76 10.88 -10.57
N GLN A 107 -11.53 11.06 -11.03
CA GLN A 107 -10.44 10.12 -10.77
C GLN A 107 -10.09 10.04 -9.28
N LEU A 108 -9.97 11.20 -8.62
CA LEU A 108 -9.72 11.29 -7.18
C LEU A 108 -10.85 10.64 -6.37
N ASP A 109 -12.10 10.87 -6.76
CA ASP A 109 -13.27 10.28 -6.11
C ASP A 109 -13.27 8.76 -6.25
N SER A 110 -12.99 8.27 -7.46
CA SER A 110 -12.86 6.83 -7.72
C SER A 110 -11.71 6.19 -6.92
N ALA A 111 -10.55 6.85 -6.85
CA ALA A 111 -9.39 6.36 -6.10
C ALA A 111 -9.65 6.36 -4.59
N THR A 112 -10.28 7.42 -4.07
CA THR A 112 -10.66 7.54 -2.66
C THR A 112 -11.68 6.46 -2.29
N ALA A 113 -12.66 6.18 -3.16
CA ALA A 113 -13.66 5.12 -2.93
C ALA A 113 -13.06 3.70 -2.93
N LYS A 114 -11.96 3.48 -3.66
CA LYS A 114 -11.21 2.21 -3.67
C LYS A 114 -10.24 2.08 -2.49
N THR A 115 -9.93 3.17 -1.81
CA THR A 115 -9.04 3.18 -0.65
C THR A 115 -9.79 2.56 0.53
N PHE A 116 -9.26 1.46 1.11
CA PHE A 116 -9.87 0.71 2.23
C PHE A 116 -11.38 0.48 2.12
N PRO A 117 -11.82 -0.49 1.28
CA PRO A 117 -13.23 -0.83 1.17
C PRO A 117 -13.85 -1.16 2.54
N GLY A 118 -14.92 -0.45 2.90
CA GLY A 118 -15.63 -0.65 4.17
C GLY A 118 -15.08 0.12 5.38
N LEU A 119 -14.06 0.98 5.21
CA LEU A 119 -13.59 1.86 6.28
C LEU A 119 -14.68 2.87 6.68
N ARG A 120 -15.03 2.90 7.98
CA ARG A 120 -16.07 3.80 8.53
C ARG A 120 -15.85 5.27 8.17
N LEU A 121 -14.62 5.75 8.22
CA LEU A 121 -14.26 7.13 7.86
C LEU A 121 -14.75 7.48 6.45
N LEU A 122 -14.47 6.60 5.49
CA LEU A 122 -14.76 6.78 4.07
C LEU A 122 -16.22 6.48 3.71
N ALA A 123 -17.01 5.93 4.64
CA ALA A 123 -18.46 5.81 4.46
C ALA A 123 -19.16 7.18 4.50
N THR A 124 -18.59 8.17 5.19
CA THR A 124 -19.16 9.52 5.32
C THR A 124 -18.59 10.49 4.28
N ASP A 125 -19.40 11.44 3.80
CA ASP A 125 -18.93 12.50 2.89
C ASP A 125 -17.84 13.37 3.54
N SER A 126 -18.01 13.69 4.83
CA SER A 126 -17.04 14.47 5.58
C SER A 126 -15.67 13.79 5.65
N GLY A 127 -15.63 12.48 5.90
CA GLY A 127 -14.38 11.72 5.95
C GLY A 127 -13.71 11.56 4.59
N ARG A 128 -14.49 11.31 3.52
CA ARG A 128 -13.96 11.32 2.14
C ARG A 128 -13.36 12.67 1.79
N GLU A 129 -14.05 13.75 2.12
CA GLU A 129 -13.56 15.10 1.87
C GLU A 129 -12.30 15.42 2.66
N ALA A 130 -12.22 15.02 3.94
CA ALA A 130 -11.01 15.21 4.74
C ALA A 130 -9.78 14.51 4.13
N VAL A 131 -9.95 13.29 3.61
CA VAL A 131 -8.88 12.58 2.90
C VAL A 131 -8.47 13.32 1.62
N ARG A 132 -9.45 13.79 0.83
CA ARG A 132 -9.19 14.57 -0.38
C ARG A 132 -8.44 15.88 -0.08
N ARG A 133 -8.84 16.61 0.97
CA ARG A 133 -8.18 17.84 1.39
C ARG A 133 -6.75 17.59 1.86
N LEU A 134 -6.53 16.56 2.67
CA LEU A 134 -5.18 16.20 3.13
C LEU A 134 -4.27 15.82 1.96
N ALA A 135 -4.74 14.96 1.04
CA ALA A 135 -3.99 14.59 -0.16
C ALA A 135 -3.70 15.81 -1.07
N ARG A 136 -4.68 16.70 -1.23
CA ARG A 136 -4.53 17.94 -2.01
C ARG A 136 -3.51 18.88 -1.37
N ALA A 137 -3.61 19.13 -0.07
CA ALA A 137 -2.64 19.94 0.67
C ALA A 137 -1.22 19.36 0.54
N TYR A 138 -1.05 18.05 0.69
CA TYR A 138 0.25 17.40 0.54
C TYR A 138 0.81 17.49 -0.90
N SER A 139 -0.04 17.33 -1.92
CA SER A 139 0.36 17.51 -3.33
C SER A 139 0.82 18.94 -3.63
N GLN A 140 0.20 19.94 -2.99
CA GLN A 140 0.59 21.35 -3.13
C GLN A 140 1.86 21.67 -2.37
N HIS A 141 1.99 21.16 -1.14
CA HIS A 141 3.18 21.32 -0.32
C HIS A 141 4.43 20.83 -1.05
N THR A 142 4.33 19.66 -1.68
CA THR A 142 5.43 19.04 -2.44
C THR A 142 5.55 19.53 -3.89
N GLN A 143 4.64 20.41 -4.34
CA GLN A 143 4.50 20.87 -5.74
C GLN A 143 4.39 19.73 -6.77
N LYS A 144 3.86 18.57 -6.37
CA LYS A 144 3.71 17.38 -7.21
C LYS A 144 2.25 17.04 -7.44
N ALA A 145 1.68 17.57 -8.52
CA ALA A 145 0.29 17.32 -8.90
C ALA A 145 -0.02 15.82 -9.14
N ALA A 146 0.98 15.04 -9.59
CA ALA A 146 0.82 13.60 -9.84
C ALA A 146 0.46 12.79 -8.57
N LEU A 147 0.79 13.30 -7.37
CA LEU A 147 0.50 12.59 -6.12
C LEU A 147 -0.97 12.65 -5.70
N LEU A 148 -1.75 13.58 -6.26
CA LEU A 148 -3.12 13.81 -5.82
C LEU A 148 -3.99 12.55 -5.90
N GLY A 149 -3.83 11.74 -6.96
CA GLY A 149 -4.55 10.48 -7.16
C GLY A 149 -3.75 9.23 -6.79
N ASP A 150 -2.59 9.39 -6.15
CA ASP A 150 -1.72 8.28 -5.80
C ASP A 150 -2.36 7.42 -4.70
N SER A 151 -2.49 6.13 -4.98
CA SER A 151 -3.13 5.17 -4.07
C SER A 151 -2.41 5.06 -2.72
N ALA A 152 -1.09 5.20 -2.70
CA ALA A 152 -0.32 5.17 -1.47
C ALA A 152 -0.59 6.43 -0.65
N LEU A 153 -0.56 7.63 -1.24
CA LEU A 153 -0.90 8.86 -0.52
C LEU A 153 -2.31 8.81 0.09
N LEU A 154 -3.30 8.38 -0.69
CA LEU A 154 -4.69 8.27 -0.21
C LEU A 154 -4.81 7.26 0.94
N SER A 155 -4.09 6.14 0.86
CA SER A 155 -4.04 5.14 1.93
C SER A 155 -3.40 5.69 3.21
N LEU A 156 -2.26 6.38 3.09
CA LEU A 156 -1.59 7.01 4.22
C LEU A 156 -2.48 8.07 4.88
N ALA A 157 -3.13 8.91 4.06
CA ALA A 157 -4.05 9.95 4.51
C ALA A 157 -5.28 9.37 5.24
N ALA A 158 -5.94 8.38 4.63
CA ALA A 158 -7.11 7.72 5.22
C ALA A 158 -6.77 6.99 6.52
N PHE A 159 -5.63 6.30 6.57
CA PHE A 159 -5.16 5.62 7.77
C PHE A 159 -4.83 6.61 8.89
N LEU A 160 -4.09 7.70 8.59
CA LEU A 160 -3.81 8.76 9.56
C LEU A 160 -5.08 9.37 10.12
N LEU A 161 -6.04 9.73 9.27
CA LEU A 161 -7.31 10.33 9.71
C LEU A 161 -8.17 9.35 10.50
N ALA A 162 -8.08 8.04 10.23
CA ALA A 162 -8.74 7.02 11.04
C ALA A 162 -8.17 6.90 12.46
N VAL A 163 -6.86 7.17 12.64
CA VAL A 163 -6.18 7.11 13.95
C VAL A 163 -6.27 8.44 14.71
N VAL A 164 -5.98 9.55 14.02
CA VAL A 164 -5.89 10.90 14.59
C VAL A 164 -7.27 11.54 14.76
N GLY A 165 -8.21 11.18 13.88
CA GLY A 165 -9.55 11.73 13.82
C GLY A 165 -9.66 12.93 12.88
N VAL A 166 -10.82 13.05 12.22
CA VAL A 166 -11.12 14.13 11.25
C VAL A 166 -11.04 15.53 11.88
N GLN A 167 -11.31 15.65 13.18
CA GLN A 167 -11.26 16.93 13.89
C GLN A 167 -9.85 17.51 14.02
N ARG A 168 -8.81 16.67 13.81
CA ARG A 168 -7.40 17.05 13.89
C ARG A 168 -6.72 16.88 12.53
N GLU A 169 -7.42 17.23 11.46
CA GLU A 169 -6.96 17.10 10.07
C GLU A 169 -5.60 17.79 9.83
N GLU A 170 -5.38 18.99 10.40
CA GLU A 170 -4.11 19.71 10.29
C GLU A 170 -2.95 18.96 11.01
N ASP A 171 -3.21 18.37 12.16
CA ASP A 171 -2.19 17.56 12.85
C ASP A 171 -1.87 16.28 12.06
N ALA A 172 -2.88 15.68 11.42
CA ALA A 172 -2.65 14.54 10.52
C ALA A 172 -1.80 14.93 9.31
N PHE A 173 -2.01 16.13 8.75
CA PHE A 173 -1.17 16.68 7.68
C PHE A 173 0.28 16.84 8.13
N TRP A 174 0.54 17.51 9.26
CA TRP A 174 1.92 17.68 9.76
C TRP A 174 2.56 16.37 10.19
N THR A 175 1.78 15.42 10.68
CA THR A 175 2.25 14.07 10.98
C THR A 175 2.71 13.36 9.71
N LEU A 176 1.95 13.47 8.60
CA LEU A 176 2.32 12.91 7.30
C LEU A 176 3.61 13.55 6.76
N VAL A 177 3.70 14.88 6.78
CA VAL A 177 4.90 15.62 6.32
C VAL A 177 6.12 15.18 7.12
N GLY A 178 6.05 15.21 8.46
CA GLY A 178 7.17 14.77 9.30
C GLY A 178 7.52 13.28 9.11
N LEU A 179 6.53 12.41 8.94
CA LEU A 179 6.77 11.00 8.71
C LEU A 179 7.54 10.76 7.40
N VAL A 180 7.08 11.35 6.29
CA VAL A 180 7.66 11.11 4.96
C VAL A 180 8.95 11.90 4.75
N GLU A 181 8.99 13.17 5.13
CA GLU A 181 10.08 14.08 4.79
C GLU A 181 11.15 14.19 5.87
N THR A 182 10.86 13.79 7.11
CA THR A 182 11.84 13.76 8.21
C THR A 182 12.24 12.33 8.55
N ARG A 183 11.29 11.52 9.04
CA ARG A 183 11.61 10.20 9.61
C ARG A 183 11.96 9.17 8.53
N LEU A 184 11.28 9.23 7.39
CA LEU A 184 11.42 8.30 6.28
C LEU A 184 11.99 8.97 5.01
N SER A 185 12.67 10.10 5.17
CA SER A 185 13.29 10.88 4.07
C SER A 185 14.24 10.06 3.20
N SER A 186 14.88 9.06 3.80
CA SER A 186 15.77 8.13 3.10
C SER A 186 15.05 7.11 2.22
N LEU A 187 13.73 6.97 2.34
CA LEU A 187 12.90 6.15 1.45
C LEU A 187 12.36 7.02 0.33
N ALA A 188 12.34 6.50 -0.90
CA ALA A 188 11.76 7.19 -2.05
C ALA A 188 10.21 7.13 -2.08
N LEU A 189 9.57 7.29 -0.92
CA LEU A 189 8.11 7.31 -0.77
C LEU A 189 7.53 8.54 -1.47
N LEU A 190 6.39 8.36 -2.13
CA LEU A 190 5.65 9.45 -2.77
C LEU A 190 6.51 10.28 -3.75
N GLN A 191 7.53 9.64 -4.36
CA GLN A 191 8.32 10.22 -5.46
C GLN A 191 7.83 9.78 -6.85
N GLY A 192 6.80 8.92 -6.90
CA GLY A 192 6.19 8.37 -8.11
C GLY A 192 6.29 6.83 -8.19
N GLU A 193 5.49 6.21 -9.07
CA GLU A 193 5.38 4.74 -9.18
C GLU A 193 6.72 4.03 -9.42
N SER A 194 7.60 4.67 -10.21
CA SER A 194 8.91 4.12 -10.54
C SER A 194 9.81 3.94 -9.30
N TYR A 195 9.67 4.82 -8.30
CA TYR A 195 10.45 4.76 -7.05
C TYR A 195 9.92 3.74 -6.05
N SER A 196 8.65 3.35 -6.14
CA SER A 196 8.10 2.25 -5.32
C SER A 196 8.80 0.91 -5.62
N SER A 197 9.32 0.74 -6.83
CA SER A 197 10.08 -0.44 -7.23
C SER A 197 11.48 -0.48 -6.60
N LEU A 198 12.07 0.68 -6.30
CA LEU A 198 13.39 0.78 -5.68
C LEU A 198 13.38 0.18 -4.28
N GLU A 199 12.46 0.61 -3.42
CA GLU A 199 12.41 0.12 -2.04
C GLU A 199 12.03 -1.36 -1.97
N ALA A 200 11.17 -1.82 -2.90
CA ALA A 200 10.88 -3.23 -3.06
C ALA A 200 12.14 -4.04 -3.45
N LYS A 201 13.02 -3.48 -4.29
CA LYS A 201 14.31 -4.10 -4.67
C LYS A 201 15.28 -4.19 -3.49
N VAL A 202 15.35 -3.15 -2.66
CA VAL A 202 16.16 -3.18 -1.44
C VAL A 202 15.67 -4.28 -0.49
N LEU A 203 14.36 -4.34 -0.27
CA LEU A 203 13.76 -5.39 0.56
C LEU A 203 13.99 -6.78 -0.02
N GLU A 204 13.84 -6.97 -1.33
CA GLU A 204 14.15 -8.22 -2.03
C GLU A 204 15.60 -8.65 -1.78
N THR A 205 16.56 -7.73 -1.94
CA THR A 205 17.99 -8.02 -1.78
C THR A 205 18.31 -8.58 -0.40
N ILE A 206 17.68 -8.01 0.64
CA ILE A 206 17.83 -8.49 2.02
C ILE A 206 17.07 -9.80 2.21
N ALA A 207 15.83 -9.88 1.72
CA ALA A 207 14.97 -11.05 1.89
C ALA A 207 15.57 -12.31 1.26
N VAL A 208 16.16 -12.21 0.06
CA VAL A 208 16.85 -13.32 -0.62
C VAL A 208 17.99 -13.87 0.25
N LYS A 209 18.77 -13.00 0.89
CA LYS A 209 19.86 -13.42 1.80
C LYS A 209 19.33 -14.06 3.08
N LYS A 210 18.24 -13.56 3.66
CA LYS A 210 17.74 -14.01 4.98
C LYS A 210 16.73 -15.15 4.91
N CYS A 211 16.13 -15.39 3.74
CA CYS A 211 15.14 -16.44 3.46
C CYS A 211 15.50 -17.18 2.14
N PRO A 212 16.69 -17.81 2.06
CA PRO A 212 17.19 -18.39 0.81
C PRO A 212 16.32 -19.54 0.30
N ARG A 213 15.66 -20.30 1.19
CA ARG A 213 14.76 -21.40 0.81
C ARG A 213 13.57 -20.89 0.01
N LEU A 214 12.96 -19.80 0.46
CA LEU A 214 11.87 -19.16 -0.27
C LEU A 214 12.36 -18.57 -1.60
N ALA A 215 13.55 -17.95 -1.63
CA ALA A 215 14.12 -17.42 -2.86
C ALA A 215 14.36 -18.52 -3.92
N SER A 216 14.88 -19.68 -3.50
CA SER A 216 15.03 -20.84 -4.39
C SER A 216 13.68 -21.35 -4.92
N LEU A 217 12.65 -21.45 -4.06
CA LEU A 217 11.31 -21.83 -4.50
C LEU A 217 10.75 -20.84 -5.53
N LEU A 218 10.86 -19.54 -5.28
CA LEU A 218 10.35 -18.52 -6.19
C LEU A 218 11.08 -18.55 -7.54
N SER A 219 12.39 -18.82 -7.53
CA SER A 219 13.17 -19.04 -8.75
C SER A 219 12.72 -20.28 -9.52
N LEU A 220 12.35 -21.38 -8.84
CA LEU A 220 11.82 -22.59 -9.49
C LEU A 220 10.42 -22.37 -10.08
N LEU A 221 9.68 -21.40 -9.56
CA LEU A 221 8.33 -21.05 -9.98
C LEU A 221 8.28 -19.89 -11.00
N ASP A 222 9.44 -19.43 -11.49
CA ASP A 222 9.61 -18.26 -12.36
C ASP A 222 8.87 -17.01 -11.84
N MET A 223 8.85 -16.84 -10.51
CA MET A 223 8.14 -15.76 -9.85
C MET A 223 9.12 -14.72 -9.28
N PRO A 224 9.12 -13.47 -9.79
CA PRO A 224 9.93 -12.40 -9.22
C PRO A 224 9.57 -12.15 -7.74
N PHE A 225 10.58 -12.10 -6.87
CA PHE A 225 10.37 -11.91 -5.43
C PHE A 225 9.66 -10.59 -5.13
N GLN A 226 9.97 -9.53 -5.90
CA GLN A 226 9.36 -8.20 -5.78
C GLN A 226 7.82 -8.23 -5.87
N ASN A 227 7.24 -9.21 -6.57
CA ASN A 227 5.78 -9.32 -6.68
C ASN A 227 5.10 -9.49 -5.32
N LEU A 228 5.76 -10.17 -4.38
CA LEU A 228 5.25 -10.36 -3.02
C LEU A 228 5.35 -9.09 -2.16
N LEU A 229 6.23 -8.15 -2.53
CA LEU A 229 6.67 -7.05 -1.67
C LEU A 229 6.12 -5.69 -2.11
N ARG A 230 5.75 -5.56 -3.38
CA ARG A 230 5.46 -4.28 -4.06
C ARG A 230 4.41 -3.40 -3.37
N HIS A 231 3.50 -3.98 -2.59
CA HIS A 231 2.42 -3.24 -1.93
C HIS A 231 2.69 -2.89 -0.46
N TRP A 232 3.80 -3.36 0.12
CA TRP A 232 4.04 -3.18 1.55
C TRP A 232 4.60 -1.81 1.88
N LEU A 233 5.71 -1.42 1.24
CA LEU A 233 6.41 -0.18 1.58
C LEU A 233 5.72 1.10 1.11
N PRO A 234 5.11 1.17 -0.10
CA PRO A 234 4.52 2.44 -0.58
C PRO A 234 3.47 3.00 0.37
N ALA A 235 2.62 2.13 0.93
CA ALA A 235 1.58 2.50 1.88
C ALA A 235 1.94 2.15 3.34
N LEU A 236 3.22 1.98 3.66
CA LEU A 236 3.73 1.71 5.02
C LEU A 236 2.94 0.61 5.77
N PHE A 237 2.73 -0.52 5.08
CA PHE A 237 2.06 -1.73 5.55
C PHE A 237 0.55 -1.58 5.84
N THR A 238 -0.04 -0.40 5.68
CA THR A 238 -1.46 -0.15 5.98
C THR A 238 -2.42 -0.95 5.09
N GLN A 239 -1.99 -1.27 3.86
CA GLN A 239 -2.76 -2.04 2.88
C GLN A 239 -2.66 -3.57 3.06
N CYS A 240 -1.71 -4.06 3.87
CA CYS A 240 -1.48 -5.50 4.02
C CYS A 240 -1.70 -6.02 5.44
N LEU A 241 -1.42 -5.23 6.47
CA LEU A 241 -1.63 -5.63 7.87
C LEU A 241 -3.01 -5.21 8.38
N PRO A 242 -3.57 -5.93 9.37
CA PRO A 242 -4.69 -5.43 10.16
C PRO A 242 -4.38 -4.05 10.74
N ALA A 243 -5.37 -3.15 10.81
CA ALA A 243 -5.13 -1.78 11.27
C ALA A 243 -4.52 -1.74 12.69
N GLU A 244 -4.97 -2.63 13.59
CA GLU A 244 -4.42 -2.78 14.95
C GLU A 244 -2.93 -3.14 14.98
N THR A 245 -2.45 -3.91 13.99
CA THR A 245 -1.04 -4.23 13.82
C THR A 245 -0.30 -3.12 13.08
N ALA A 246 -0.93 -2.51 12.08
CA ALA A 246 -0.36 -1.41 11.31
C ALA A 246 -0.07 -0.18 12.19
N VAL A 247 -0.95 0.16 13.15
CA VAL A 247 -0.69 1.28 14.08
C VAL A 247 0.52 1.00 14.96
N ARG A 248 0.74 -0.26 15.35
CA ARG A 248 1.94 -0.67 16.11
C ARG A 248 3.19 -0.52 15.26
N VAL A 249 3.13 -0.91 13.98
CA VAL A 249 4.23 -0.69 13.02
C VAL A 249 4.56 0.80 12.95
N TRP A 250 3.56 1.66 12.80
CA TRP A 250 3.73 3.11 12.72
C TRP A 250 4.30 3.73 13.98
N ASP A 251 3.89 3.26 15.16
CA ASP A 251 4.49 3.65 16.45
C ASP A 251 6.03 3.54 16.35
N VAL A 252 6.53 2.41 15.81
CA VAL A 252 7.97 2.17 15.64
C VAL A 252 8.58 2.96 14.48
N LEU A 253 7.92 3.08 13.33
CA LEU A 253 8.47 3.81 12.17
C LEU A 253 8.76 5.28 12.49
N LEU A 254 7.88 5.91 13.28
CA LEU A 254 8.04 7.29 13.73
C LEU A 254 9.27 7.48 14.62
N VAL A 255 9.78 6.42 15.24
CA VAL A 255 10.86 6.49 16.23
C VAL A 255 12.16 5.86 15.72
N GLU A 256 12.09 4.74 15.03
CA GLU A 256 13.23 3.97 14.54
C GLU A 256 13.49 4.07 13.02
N GLU A 257 12.73 4.90 12.32
CA GLU A 257 12.98 5.34 10.93
C GLU A 257 12.97 4.19 9.90
N SER A 258 13.56 4.43 8.74
CA SER A 258 13.52 3.53 7.57
C SER A 258 14.06 2.12 7.79
N PRO A 259 15.11 1.85 8.63
CA PRO A 259 15.58 0.48 8.84
C PRO A 259 14.53 -0.43 9.47
N ALA A 260 13.62 0.13 10.28
CA ALA A 260 12.53 -0.63 10.86
C ALA A 260 11.58 -1.20 9.79
N CYS A 261 11.32 -0.46 8.71
CA CYS A 261 10.50 -0.94 7.59
C CYS A 261 11.04 -2.26 7.02
N PHE A 262 12.33 -2.33 6.74
CA PHE A 262 12.94 -3.53 6.16
C PHE A 262 12.97 -4.70 7.13
N ARG A 263 13.24 -4.45 8.41
CA ARG A 263 13.21 -5.49 9.46
C ARG A 263 11.81 -6.09 9.60
N ILE A 264 10.78 -5.26 9.56
CA ILE A 264 9.38 -5.71 9.62
C ILE A 264 9.03 -6.51 8.36
N GLY A 265 9.36 -6.01 7.17
CA GLY A 265 9.14 -6.74 5.91
C GLY A 265 9.81 -8.13 5.90
N VAL A 266 11.08 -8.22 6.30
CA VAL A 266 11.79 -9.51 6.39
C VAL A 266 11.18 -10.41 7.47
N ALA A 267 10.75 -9.85 8.60
CA ALA A 267 10.09 -10.62 9.65
C ALA A 267 8.77 -11.25 9.16
N MET A 268 7.95 -10.49 8.42
CA MET A 268 6.70 -11.00 7.83
C MET A 268 6.97 -12.17 6.89
N ILE A 269 8.02 -12.10 6.07
CA ILE A 269 8.41 -13.20 5.20
C ILE A 269 8.87 -14.40 6.03
N LYS A 270 9.76 -14.19 7.00
CA LYS A 270 10.37 -15.25 7.80
C LYS A 270 9.37 -16.01 8.67
N MET A 271 8.36 -15.32 9.21
CA MET A 271 7.26 -15.96 9.95
C MET A 271 6.44 -16.91 9.08
N ASN A 272 6.33 -16.60 7.79
CA ASN A 272 5.51 -17.35 6.84
C ASN A 272 6.31 -18.34 5.99
N GLU A 273 7.64 -18.20 5.93
CA GLU A 273 8.56 -19.02 5.13
C GLU A 273 8.28 -20.54 5.26
N PRO A 274 8.10 -21.13 6.46
CA PRO A 274 7.83 -22.58 6.57
C PRO A 274 6.57 -23.03 5.83
N ALA A 275 5.53 -22.20 5.82
CA ALA A 275 4.26 -22.50 5.15
C ALA A 275 4.27 -22.16 3.65
N LEU A 276 5.12 -21.22 3.24
CA LEU A 276 5.26 -20.86 1.83
C LEU A 276 6.11 -21.88 1.06
N VAL A 277 7.17 -22.40 1.67
CA VAL A 277 8.09 -23.35 1.03
C VAL A 277 7.40 -24.68 0.68
N THR A 278 6.30 -25.03 1.34
CA THR A 278 5.49 -26.21 1.02
C THR A 278 4.52 -26.01 -0.15
N SER A 279 4.46 -24.81 -0.74
CA SER A 279 3.50 -24.48 -1.80
C SER A 279 4.03 -24.88 -3.18
N CYS A 280 3.25 -25.67 -3.93
CA CYS A 280 3.68 -26.17 -5.25
C CYS A 280 3.35 -25.26 -6.44
N ARG A 281 2.68 -24.11 -6.25
CA ARG A 281 2.25 -23.21 -7.36
C ARG A 281 2.48 -21.74 -7.02
N SER A 282 3.00 -20.96 -7.98
CA SER A 282 3.31 -19.52 -7.83
C SER A 282 2.12 -18.69 -7.34
N GLY A 283 0.94 -18.82 -7.97
CA GLY A 283 -0.27 -18.10 -7.55
C GLY A 283 -0.76 -18.44 -6.14
N LEU A 284 -0.42 -19.62 -5.61
CA LEU A 284 -0.73 -19.98 -4.24
C LEU A 284 0.23 -19.33 -3.24
N VAL A 285 1.48 -19.09 -3.61
CA VAL A 285 2.46 -18.42 -2.73
C VAL A 285 2.02 -16.98 -2.45
N ASP A 286 1.69 -16.20 -3.50
CA ASP A 286 1.24 -14.81 -3.35
C ASP A 286 -0.05 -14.71 -2.52
N ARG A 287 -1.05 -15.53 -2.86
CA ARG A 287 -2.34 -15.54 -2.16
C ARG A 287 -2.18 -16.00 -0.71
N SER A 288 -1.38 -17.03 -0.46
CA SER A 288 -1.11 -17.56 0.88
C SER A 288 -0.40 -16.52 1.74
N LEU A 289 0.64 -15.87 1.22
CA LEU A 289 1.35 -14.81 1.95
C LEU A 289 0.43 -13.62 2.21
N SER A 290 -0.29 -13.14 1.19
CA SER A 290 -1.24 -12.02 1.32
C SER A 290 -2.31 -12.32 2.37
N TRP A 291 -2.88 -13.53 2.36
CA TRP A 291 -3.86 -13.96 3.36
C TRP A 291 -3.22 -14.00 4.76
N ARG A 292 -2.07 -14.64 4.95
CA ARG A 292 -1.43 -14.75 6.27
C ARG A 292 -1.02 -13.40 6.86
N VAL A 293 -0.51 -12.51 6.01
CA VAL A 293 -0.15 -11.13 6.38
C VAL A 293 -1.39 -10.36 6.82
N ALA A 294 -2.50 -10.47 6.08
CA ALA A 294 -3.78 -9.87 6.46
C ALA A 294 -4.39 -10.44 7.75
N HIS A 295 -3.94 -11.62 8.22
CA HIS A 295 -4.37 -12.23 9.47
C HIS A 295 -3.32 -12.12 10.60
N THR A 296 -2.32 -11.26 10.43
CA THR A 296 -1.30 -11.01 11.46
C THR A 296 -1.82 -10.06 12.54
N PHE A 297 -2.67 -10.56 13.45
CA PHE A 297 -3.21 -9.79 14.58
C PHE A 297 -2.28 -9.71 15.79
N ASP A 298 -1.26 -10.58 15.86
CA ASP A 298 -0.27 -10.57 16.94
C ASP A 298 0.94 -9.70 16.59
N ALA A 299 0.81 -8.39 16.85
CA ALA A 299 1.88 -7.43 16.63
C ALA A 299 3.14 -7.74 17.46
N ASP A 300 3.01 -8.26 18.69
CA ASP A 300 4.16 -8.58 19.53
C ASP A 300 4.95 -9.77 18.97
N ALA A 301 4.28 -10.77 18.39
CA ALA A 301 4.96 -11.88 17.71
C ALA A 301 5.75 -11.37 16.50
N LEU A 302 5.14 -10.49 15.70
CA LEU A 302 5.81 -9.82 14.59
C LEU A 302 7.03 -9.03 15.07
N PHE A 303 6.91 -8.30 16.17
CA PHE A 303 8.00 -7.46 16.70
C PHE A 303 9.09 -8.25 17.37
N LYS A 304 8.75 -9.36 18.03
CA LYS A 304 9.73 -10.33 18.53
C LYS A 304 10.56 -10.89 17.39
N MET A 305 9.94 -11.18 16.24
CA MET A 305 10.67 -11.62 15.05
C MET A 305 11.52 -10.50 14.45
N ALA A 306 10.94 -9.32 14.24
CA ALA A 306 11.61 -8.18 13.60
C ALA A 306 12.79 -7.64 14.44
N PHE A 307 12.61 -7.47 15.74
CA PHE A 307 13.60 -6.83 16.62
C PHE A 307 14.39 -7.81 17.49
N GLY A 308 13.99 -9.08 17.57
CA GLY A 308 14.75 -10.14 18.24
C GLY A 308 15.62 -10.92 17.26
N THR A 309 15.01 -11.50 16.23
CA THR A 309 15.69 -12.40 15.29
C THR A 309 16.27 -11.68 14.08
N VAL A 310 15.53 -10.75 13.47
CA VAL A 310 15.92 -10.10 12.21
C VAL A 310 16.86 -8.91 12.44
N LEU A 311 16.65 -8.14 13.51
CA LEU A 311 17.47 -6.97 13.83
C LEU A 311 18.98 -7.27 13.87
N PRO A 312 19.47 -8.33 14.55
CA PRO A 312 20.89 -8.68 14.53
C PRO A 312 21.40 -9.10 13.15
N LEU A 313 20.50 -9.58 12.28
CA LEU A 313 20.84 -10.07 10.95
C LEU A 313 20.89 -8.97 9.90
N VAL A 314 20.16 -7.86 10.09
CA VAL A 314 20.08 -6.75 9.12
C VAL A 314 20.80 -5.53 9.70
N GLY A 315 22.09 -5.46 9.38
CA GLY A 315 22.96 -4.34 9.73
C GLY A 315 22.65 -3.08 8.91
N MET A 316 23.02 -1.91 9.46
CA MET A 316 22.86 -0.63 8.76
C MET A 316 23.70 -0.56 7.49
N ASP A 317 24.92 -1.10 7.53
CA ASP A 317 25.85 -1.12 6.38
C ASP A 317 25.32 -2.02 5.25
N GLU A 318 24.71 -3.16 5.60
CA GLU A 318 24.09 -4.04 4.61
C GLU A 318 22.90 -3.37 3.92
N LEU A 319 22.08 -2.62 4.67
CA LEU A 319 20.96 -1.86 4.12
C LEU A 319 21.44 -0.71 3.22
N ALA A 320 22.48 0.01 3.64
CA ALA A 320 23.10 1.07 2.86
C ALA A 320 23.67 0.53 1.54
N ALA A 321 24.43 -0.58 1.59
CA ALA A 321 24.97 -1.24 0.41
C ALA A 321 23.85 -1.72 -0.55
N ALA A 322 22.82 -2.38 0.00
CA ALA A 322 21.68 -2.84 -0.80
C ALA A 322 20.94 -1.67 -1.49
N ARG A 323 20.85 -0.51 -0.83
CA ARG A 323 20.27 0.69 -1.42
C ARG A 323 21.13 1.25 -2.54
N THR A 324 22.44 1.39 -2.35
CA THR A 324 23.35 1.86 -3.40
C THR A 324 23.29 0.96 -4.63
N ASP A 325 23.24 -0.34 -4.44
CA ASP A 325 23.13 -1.30 -5.55
C ASP A 325 21.77 -1.21 -6.26
N ALA A 326 20.67 -1.13 -5.51
CA ALA A 326 19.33 -0.97 -6.07
C ALA A 326 19.20 0.34 -6.87
N GLN A 327 19.77 1.43 -6.36
CA GLN A 327 19.77 2.74 -7.02
C GLN A 327 20.53 2.68 -8.35
N ARG A 328 21.71 2.05 -8.36
CA ARG A 328 22.51 1.87 -9.58
C ARG A 328 21.76 1.08 -10.66
N ILE A 329 21.09 -0.01 -10.27
CA ILE A 329 20.28 -0.83 -11.19
C ILE A 329 19.11 -0.02 -11.74
N TYR A 330 18.44 0.74 -10.88
CA TYR A 330 17.30 1.56 -11.25
C TYR A 330 17.67 2.66 -12.24
N GLU A 331 18.74 3.40 -11.97
CA GLU A 331 19.25 4.45 -12.87
C GLU A 331 19.67 3.89 -14.23
N ALA A 332 20.32 2.72 -14.24
CA ALA A 332 20.68 2.03 -15.47
C ALA A 332 19.44 1.61 -16.30
N ASP A 333 18.40 1.05 -15.67
CA ASP A 333 17.17 0.69 -16.39
C ASP A 333 16.40 1.92 -16.88
N LEU A 334 16.36 2.99 -16.07
CA LEU A 334 15.75 4.26 -16.49
C LEU A 334 16.46 4.84 -17.72
N ALA A 335 17.80 4.88 -17.70
CA ALA A 335 18.60 5.33 -18.84
C ALA A 335 18.37 4.46 -20.08
N ALA A 336 18.29 3.13 -19.92
CA ALA A 336 17.98 2.21 -21.01
C ALA A 336 16.56 2.42 -21.57
N ARG A 337 15.56 2.69 -20.71
CA ARG A 337 14.20 3.04 -21.14
C ARG A 337 14.17 4.36 -21.91
N GLN A 338 14.86 5.39 -21.43
CA GLN A 338 14.97 6.68 -22.11
C GLN A 338 15.67 6.56 -23.47
N ALA A 339 16.75 5.76 -23.57
CA ALA A 339 17.43 5.49 -24.83
C ALA A 339 16.51 4.77 -25.83
N ARG A 340 15.78 3.74 -25.39
CA ARG A 340 14.77 3.05 -26.21
C ARG A 340 13.68 4.01 -26.70
N LEU A 341 13.15 4.84 -25.82
CA LEU A 341 12.13 5.83 -26.17
C LEU A 341 12.65 6.83 -27.20
N GLY A 342 13.86 7.36 -26.99
CA GLY A 342 14.53 8.25 -27.93
C GLY A 342 14.81 7.61 -29.29
N SER A 343 15.07 6.30 -29.33
CA SER A 343 15.23 5.56 -30.60
C SER A 343 13.90 5.39 -31.36
N LEU A 344 12.78 5.24 -30.65
CA LEU A 344 11.45 5.16 -31.25
C LEU A 344 11.04 6.49 -31.89
N PHE A 345 11.34 7.62 -31.22
CA PHE A 345 11.04 8.96 -31.75
C PHE A 345 12.02 9.44 -32.84
N ARG A 346 13.15 8.76 -33.05
CA ARG A 346 14.09 9.03 -34.15
C ARG A 346 13.81 8.22 -35.41
N GLN A 347 12.79 7.34 -35.42
CA GLN A 347 12.39 6.72 -36.68
C GLN A 347 11.87 7.83 -37.62
N PRO A 348 12.42 7.95 -38.84
CA PRO A 348 11.99 8.99 -39.77
C PRO A 348 10.51 8.79 -40.07
N SER A 349 9.81 9.92 -40.20
CA SER A 349 8.45 10.03 -40.72
C SER A 349 8.18 8.93 -41.75
N PHE A 350 7.08 8.19 -41.59
CA PHE A 350 6.53 7.38 -42.68
C PHE A 350 6.70 8.16 -43.99
N PRO A 351 7.30 7.59 -45.04
CA PRO A 351 7.42 8.29 -46.30
C PRO A 351 6.02 8.80 -46.67
N PRO A 352 5.88 10.06 -47.11
CA PRO A 352 4.58 10.60 -47.47
C PRO A 352 3.94 9.60 -48.42
N MET A 353 2.76 9.12 -48.05
CA MET A 353 2.02 8.16 -48.84
C MET A 353 1.76 8.84 -50.19
N GLU A 354 2.56 8.51 -51.21
CA GLU A 354 2.31 8.99 -52.56
C GLU A 354 0.96 8.39 -52.96
N LEU A 355 -0.08 9.22 -52.88
CA LEU A 355 -1.34 8.98 -53.55
C LEU A 355 -1.01 8.92 -55.05
N ARG A 356 -0.67 7.71 -55.52
CA ARG A 356 -0.68 7.39 -56.95
C ARG A 356 -2.05 7.84 -57.45
N LYS A 357 -2.07 8.95 -58.20
CA LYS A 357 -3.21 9.34 -59.01
C LYS A 357 -3.41 8.20 -60.00
N ALA A 358 -4.30 7.26 -59.67
CA ALA A 358 -4.75 6.25 -60.59
C ALA A 358 -5.54 6.95 -61.71
N SER A 359 -4.81 7.40 -62.73
CA SER A 359 -5.34 7.60 -64.07
C SER A 359 -5.77 6.24 -64.60
N SER A 360 -7.01 5.86 -64.34
CA SER A 360 -7.92 5.31 -65.35
C SER A 360 -9.17 4.77 -64.66
N ARG A 361 -10.32 5.28 -65.07
CA ARG A 361 -11.64 5.00 -64.50
C ARG A 361 -12.24 3.67 -64.99
N SER A 362 -11.44 2.73 -65.47
CA SER A 362 -11.92 1.55 -66.22
C SER A 362 -11.72 0.18 -65.54
N GLU A 363 -11.02 0.05 -64.41
CA GLU A 363 -10.72 -1.28 -63.82
C GLU A 363 -11.55 -1.66 -62.58
N LEU A 364 -12.50 -0.82 -62.16
CA LEU A 364 -13.35 -1.09 -60.98
C LEU A 364 -14.72 -1.73 -61.28
N ARG A 365 -14.99 -2.14 -62.53
CA ARG A 365 -16.16 -2.98 -62.87
C ARG A 365 -15.74 -4.44 -62.96
N GLY A 366 -15.65 -5.11 -61.81
CA GLY A 366 -15.39 -6.56 -61.85
C GLY A 366 -15.22 -7.28 -60.51
N ARG A 367 -15.29 -6.60 -59.37
CA ARG A 367 -15.21 -7.28 -58.06
C ARG A 367 -16.48 -7.03 -57.26
N ARG A 368 -17.24 -8.12 -57.06
CA ARG A 368 -18.41 -8.17 -56.19
C ARG A 368 -18.01 -7.72 -54.77
N PRO A 369 -18.78 -6.85 -54.09
CA PRO A 369 -18.49 -6.50 -52.71
C PRO A 369 -18.65 -7.72 -51.80
N LEU A 370 -17.67 -7.93 -50.92
CA LEU A 370 -17.76 -8.87 -49.81
C LEU A 370 -18.90 -8.44 -48.88
N ALA A 371 -19.77 -9.39 -48.54
CA ALA A 371 -20.94 -9.15 -47.70
C ALA A 371 -20.54 -8.65 -46.31
N VAL A 372 -21.14 -7.52 -45.92
CA VAL A 372 -21.08 -6.97 -44.56
C VAL A 372 -22.00 -7.80 -43.68
N LEU A 373 -21.45 -8.45 -42.65
CA LEU A 373 -22.23 -9.08 -41.57
C LEU A 373 -22.78 -7.96 -40.68
N GLU A 374 -24.08 -7.72 -40.74
CA GLU A 374 -24.77 -6.81 -39.82
C GLU A 374 -25.03 -7.49 -38.45
N PRO A 375 -24.93 -6.73 -37.34
CA PRO A 375 -25.19 -7.25 -36.00
C PRO A 375 -26.70 -7.38 -35.75
N ASN A 376 -27.12 -8.55 -35.25
CA ASN A 376 -28.51 -8.88 -34.97
C ASN A 376 -29.02 -8.09 -33.75
N VAL A 377 -29.75 -7.00 -33.99
CA VAL A 377 -30.48 -6.23 -32.98
C VAL A 377 -31.91 -6.78 -32.91
N ALA A 378 -32.23 -7.47 -31.82
CA ALA A 378 -33.58 -7.94 -31.52
C ALA A 378 -34.52 -6.77 -31.24
N GLN A 379 -35.70 -6.76 -31.88
CA GLN A 379 -36.85 -5.92 -31.48
C GLN A 379 -37.90 -6.76 -30.72
N PRO A 380 -38.68 -6.13 -29.82
CA PRO A 380 -39.51 -6.80 -28.83
C PRO A 380 -40.93 -7.07 -29.37
N GLY A 381 -41.50 -8.21 -28.99
CA GLY A 381 -42.94 -8.44 -29.06
C GLY A 381 -43.35 -9.83 -29.53
N ALA A 382 -43.42 -10.80 -28.62
CA ALA A 382 -44.42 -11.87 -28.65
C ALA A 382 -44.46 -12.56 -27.28
N GLN A 383 -45.67 -12.71 -26.75
CA GLN A 383 -46.01 -13.13 -25.40
C GLN A 383 -45.71 -14.62 -25.16
N LEU A 384 -45.19 -14.95 -23.98
CA LEU A 384 -45.06 -16.31 -23.46
C LEU A 384 -46.27 -16.63 -22.58
N GLY A 385 -47.05 -17.64 -22.96
CA GLY A 385 -47.98 -18.36 -22.09
C GLY A 385 -47.28 -19.55 -21.38
N PRO A 386 -47.86 -20.10 -20.30
CA PRO A 386 -47.14 -20.89 -19.31
C PRO A 386 -46.96 -22.35 -19.74
N VAL A 387 -45.88 -22.98 -19.27
CA VAL A 387 -45.68 -24.43 -19.34
C VAL A 387 -45.57 -24.94 -17.91
N ASP A 388 -46.41 -25.92 -17.61
CA ASP A 388 -46.66 -26.57 -16.33
C ASP A 388 -45.44 -27.31 -15.75
N GLU A 389 -45.53 -27.44 -14.43
CA GLU A 389 -44.70 -28.22 -13.52
C GLU A 389 -44.75 -29.73 -13.79
N ASP A 390 -43.61 -30.37 -13.54
CA ASP A 390 -43.41 -31.68 -12.90
C ASP A 390 -42.43 -32.55 -13.68
N ASN A 391 -41.28 -32.89 -13.09
CA ASN A 391 -41.12 -34.18 -12.41
C ASN A 391 -39.65 -34.50 -12.04
N GLU A 392 -39.50 -35.02 -10.83
CA GLU A 392 -38.55 -36.05 -10.37
C GLU A 392 -37.04 -35.81 -10.21
N ILE A 393 -36.75 -35.46 -8.94
CA ILE A 393 -35.72 -35.97 -8.04
C ILE A 393 -35.25 -37.41 -8.34
N GLN A 394 -33.93 -37.65 -8.44
CA GLN A 394 -33.30 -38.87 -7.92
C GLN A 394 -31.99 -38.59 -7.19
N ARG A 395 -32.00 -38.92 -5.89
CA ARG A 395 -30.86 -39.10 -5.00
C ARG A 395 -30.23 -40.47 -5.26
N VAL A 396 -28.92 -40.59 -5.15
CA VAL A 396 -28.24 -41.87 -4.96
C VAL A 396 -27.32 -41.73 -3.76
N ASP A 397 -27.61 -42.50 -2.71
CA ASP A 397 -26.64 -42.84 -1.69
C ASP A 397 -26.80 -44.33 -1.30
N ALA A 398 -25.62 -44.93 -1.08
CA ALA A 398 -25.20 -46.25 -0.61
C ALA A 398 -26.21 -47.32 -0.13
N SER A 399 -25.91 -48.59 -0.44
CA SER A 399 -25.88 -49.73 0.51
C SER A 399 -25.48 -51.10 -0.11
N PRO A 400 -25.20 -52.16 0.69
CA PRO A 400 -23.96 -52.96 0.59
C PRO A 400 -24.14 -54.46 0.27
N ASP A 401 -23.01 -55.19 0.28
CA ASP A 401 -22.78 -56.63 0.53
C ASP A 401 -23.71 -57.69 -0.11
N ARG A 402 -23.12 -58.59 -0.92
CA ARG A 402 -22.93 -60.02 -0.58
C ARG A 402 -22.47 -60.87 -1.78
N LYS A 403 -21.52 -61.76 -1.45
CA LYS A 403 -21.01 -62.97 -2.13
C LYS A 403 -19.94 -62.81 -3.18
#